data_AF-A0A2E8TDE4-F1
#
_entry.id   AF-A0A2E8TDE4-F1
#
_cell.length_a   1.000
_cell.length_b   1.000
_cell.length_c   1.000
_cell.angle_alpha   90.00
_cell.angle_beta   90.00
_cell.angle_gamma   90.00
#
_symmetry.space_group_name_H-M   'P 1'
#
loop_
_entity.id
_entity.type
_entity.pdbx_description
1 polymer ?
#
loop_
_entity_poly.entity_id
_entity_poly.type
_entity_poly.pdbx_seq_one_letter_code
_entity_poly.pdbx_strand_id
1 'polypeptide(L)'
;MFTSPGPVLFQFGPLTLRWYGLLIATAVLIGLNLSSRLAQTRKLENGLISDLLPLLVLFSVIGARLYYVAFEWHNYTNQPMKALAIWEGGIAIHGALIAGTLTLLLFCRWRRQPFLDVLDVLVPSLALGQAIGRWGNFFNSEAFGVPTELPWKLFIPYANRPVIYADAEFF
;
A
#
# COMPACT_ATOMS: atom_id res chain seq x y z
N MET A 1 -17.93 -20.34 10.63
CA MET A 1 -17.35 -19.14 11.25
C MET A 1 -16.49 -18.45 10.21
N PHE A 2 -16.74 -17.17 9.91
CA PHE A 2 -15.91 -16.43 8.96
C PHE A 2 -14.63 -15.96 9.68
N THR A 3 -13.47 -16.32 9.15
CA THR A 3 -12.15 -16.04 9.76
C THR A 3 -11.11 -15.91 8.66
N SER A 4 -10.06 -15.13 8.94
CA SER A 4 -8.86 -15.11 8.11
C SER A 4 -8.16 -16.48 8.14
N PRO A 5 -7.64 -16.97 7.00
CA PRO A 5 -6.76 -18.14 6.96
C PRO A 5 -5.32 -17.85 7.42
N GLY A 6 -5.03 -16.59 7.77
CA GLY A 6 -3.73 -16.13 8.23
C GLY A 6 -2.91 -15.38 7.16
N PRO A 7 -1.79 -14.75 7.58
CA PRO A 7 -1.02 -13.83 6.73
C PRO A 7 -0.04 -14.54 5.78
N VAL A 8 0.34 -15.78 6.08
CA VAL A 8 1.32 -16.55 5.31
C VAL A 8 0.61 -17.28 4.18
N LEU A 9 1.06 -17.05 2.96
CA LEU A 9 0.58 -17.75 1.78
C LEU A 9 1.36 -19.05 1.58
N PHE A 10 2.69 -18.96 1.62
CA PHE A 10 3.59 -20.10 1.42
C PHE A 10 4.90 -19.85 2.14
N GLN A 11 5.52 -20.90 2.69
CA GLN A 11 6.81 -20.83 3.35
C GLN A 11 7.77 -21.84 2.73
N PHE A 12 8.90 -21.35 2.23
CA PHE A 12 9.97 -22.18 1.67
C PHE A 12 11.26 -21.94 2.46
N GLY A 13 11.49 -22.75 3.49
CA GLY A 13 12.60 -22.58 4.42
C GLY A 13 12.55 -21.20 5.10
N PRO A 14 13.60 -20.36 4.99
CA PRO A 14 13.61 -19.02 5.59
C PRO A 14 12.76 -17.99 4.83
N LEU A 15 12.36 -18.29 3.58
CA LEU A 15 11.58 -17.37 2.76
C LEU A 15 10.09 -17.57 3.02
N THR A 16 9.45 -16.51 3.53
CA THR A 16 8.00 -16.51 3.79
C THR A 16 7.30 -15.58 2.80
N LEU A 17 6.47 -16.16 1.94
CA LEU A 17 5.60 -15.40 1.04
C LEU A 17 4.30 -15.08 1.78
N ARG A 18 3.94 -13.81 1.84
CA ARG A 18 2.75 -13.31 2.53
C ARG A 18 1.68 -12.89 1.52
N TRP A 19 0.41 -13.07 1.88
CA TRP A 19 -0.73 -12.63 1.08
C TRP A 19 -0.65 -11.16 0.71
N TYR A 20 -0.23 -10.32 1.67
CA TYR A 20 -0.09 -8.87 1.47
C TYR A 20 0.84 -8.53 0.29
N GLY A 21 1.99 -9.22 0.18
CA GLY A 21 2.93 -9.00 -0.90
C GLY A 21 2.36 -9.41 -2.27
N LEU A 22 1.68 -10.56 -2.32
CA LEU A 22 1.02 -11.03 -3.54
C LEU A 22 -0.09 -10.07 -3.99
N LEU A 23 -0.93 -9.61 -3.06
CA LEU A 23 -2.04 -8.70 -3.36
C LEU A 23 -1.54 -7.33 -3.83
N ILE A 24 -0.48 -6.78 -3.21
CA ILE A 24 0.15 -5.54 -3.69
C ILE A 24 0.72 -5.73 -5.10
N ALA A 25 1.48 -6.80 -5.34
CA ALA A 25 2.04 -7.07 -6.66
C ALA A 25 0.94 -7.19 -7.73
N THR A 26 -0.14 -7.90 -7.41
CA THR A 26 -1.31 -8.06 -8.27
C THR A 26 -2.00 -6.72 -8.53
N ALA A 27 -2.20 -5.90 -7.49
CA ALA A 27 -2.76 -4.56 -7.61
C ALA A 27 -1.93 -3.65 -8.52
N VAL A 28 -0.60 -3.71 -8.40
CA VAL A 28 0.32 -2.95 -9.27
C VAL A 28 0.19 -3.39 -10.72
N LEU A 29 0.13 -4.69 -11.00
CA LEU A 29 -0.04 -5.21 -12.36
C LEU A 29 -1.39 -4.82 -12.98
N ILE A 30 -2.47 -4.96 -12.21
CA ILE A 30 -3.83 -4.53 -12.64
C ILE A 30 -3.85 -3.02 -12.89
N GLY A 31 -3.30 -2.24 -11.95
CA GLY A 31 -3.24 -0.78 -12.07
C GLY A 31 -2.41 -0.31 -13.26
N LEU A 32 -1.26 -0.93 -13.50
CA LEU A 32 -0.44 -0.65 -14.68
C LEU A 32 -1.21 -0.92 -15.98
N ASN A 33 -1.89 -2.07 -16.05
CA ASN A 33 -2.63 -2.44 -17.26
C ASN A 33 -3.81 -1.50 -17.50
N LEU A 34 -4.59 -1.20 -16.45
CA LEU A 34 -5.73 -0.29 -16.53
C LEU A 34 -5.30 1.13 -16.88
N SER A 35 -4.36 1.71 -16.14
CA SER A 35 -3.86 3.06 -16.39
C SER A 35 -3.25 3.19 -17.79
N SER A 36 -2.55 2.16 -18.29
CA SER A 36 -2.00 2.18 -19.65
C SER A 36 -3.09 2.16 -20.72
N ARG A 37 -4.17 1.40 -20.52
CA ARG A 37 -5.33 1.41 -21.43
C ARG A 37 -6.03 2.77 -21.43
N LEU A 38 -6.24 3.35 -20.24
CA LEU A 38 -6.86 4.67 -20.10
C LEU A 38 -5.97 5.78 -20.69
N ALA A 39 -4.65 5.67 -20.55
CA ALA A 39 -3.69 6.59 -21.15
C ALA A 39 -3.81 6.63 -22.68
N GLN A 40 -4.02 5.48 -23.33
CA GLN A 40 -4.27 5.42 -24.77
C GLN A 40 -5.54 6.17 -25.16
N THR A 41 -6.63 6.04 -24.38
CA THR A 41 -7.88 6.77 -24.64
C THR A 41 -7.74 8.29 -24.47
N ARG A 42 -6.84 8.74 -23.59
CA ARG A 42 -6.51 10.16 -23.37
C ARG A 42 -5.41 10.67 -24.30
N LYS A 43 -4.94 9.85 -25.26
CA LYS A 43 -3.86 10.17 -26.22
C LYS A 43 -2.56 10.62 -25.53
N LEU A 44 -2.30 10.10 -24.34
CA LEU A 44 -1.02 10.31 -23.65
C LEU A 44 0.09 9.55 -24.37
N GLU A 45 1.34 9.93 -24.11
CA GLU A 45 2.52 9.27 -24.67
C GLU A 45 2.51 7.75 -24.43
N ASN A 46 2.84 6.98 -25.46
CA ASN A 46 2.91 5.53 -25.37
C ASN A 46 4.02 5.11 -24.41
N GLY A 47 3.72 4.19 -23.50
CA GLY A 47 4.67 3.74 -22.48
C GLY A 47 4.83 4.69 -21.29
N LEU A 48 4.16 5.86 -21.29
CA LEU A 48 4.28 6.87 -20.24
C LEU A 48 4.06 6.30 -18.83
N ILE A 49 3.04 5.46 -18.65
CA ILE A 49 2.72 4.86 -17.35
C ILE A 49 3.78 3.84 -16.93
N SER A 50 4.29 3.04 -17.87
CA SER A 50 5.36 2.06 -17.62
C SER A 50 6.66 2.75 -17.23
N ASP A 51 6.95 3.91 -17.81
CA ASP A 51 8.13 4.72 -17.49
C ASP A 51 7.97 5.46 -16.15
N LEU A 52 6.75 5.89 -15.82
CA LEU A 52 6.42 6.57 -14.57
C LEU A 52 6.45 5.61 -13.38
N LEU A 53 5.89 4.41 -13.52
CA LEU A 53 5.60 3.51 -12.40
C LEU A 53 6.84 3.19 -11.53
N PRO A 54 8.02 2.81 -12.08
CA PRO A 54 9.19 2.53 -11.27
C PRO A 54 9.66 3.73 -10.45
N LEU A 55 9.65 4.93 -11.06
CA LEU A 55 10.01 6.17 -10.37
C LEU A 55 8.99 6.49 -9.28
N LEU A 56 7.70 6.38 -9.60
CA LEU A 56 6.62 6.65 -8.66
C LEU A 56 6.71 5.74 -7.43
N VAL A 57 6.94 4.44 -7.62
CA VAL A 57 7.11 3.48 -6.52
C VAL A 57 8.35 3.80 -5.70
N LEU A 58 9.50 4.01 -6.36
CA LEU A 58 10.77 4.27 -5.68
C LEU A 58 10.69 5.50 -4.77
N PHE A 59 10.27 6.64 -5.33
CA PHE A 59 10.19 7.88 -4.57
C PHE A 59 9.06 7.87 -3.53
N SER A 60 7.95 7.16 -3.77
CA SER A 60 6.91 6.98 -2.76
C SER A 60 7.43 6.19 -1.55
N VAL A 61 8.19 5.12 -1.77
CA VAL A 61 8.78 4.32 -0.67
C VAL A 61 9.79 5.15 0.12
N ILE A 62 10.65 5.90 -0.58
CA ILE A 62 11.62 6.82 0.06
C ILE A 62 10.86 7.87 0.90
N GLY A 63 9.85 8.51 0.33
CA GLY A 63 9.04 9.51 1.03
C GLY A 63 8.31 8.94 2.24
N ALA A 64 7.73 7.74 2.11
CA ALA A 64 7.06 7.05 3.20
C ALA A 64 7.99 6.81 4.39
N ARG A 65 9.24 6.42 4.10
CA ARG A 65 10.24 6.17 5.13
C ARG A 65 10.74 7.47 5.75
N LEU A 66 11.10 8.47 4.94
CA LEU A 66 11.57 9.76 5.44
C LEU A 66 10.53 10.42 6.34
N TYR A 67 9.26 10.39 5.94
CA TYR A 67 8.17 10.92 6.75
C TYR A 67 8.06 10.17 8.08
N TYR A 68 8.06 8.84 8.07
CA TYR A 68 8.00 8.06 9.31
C TYR A 68 9.17 8.39 10.26
N VAL A 69 10.40 8.40 9.73
CA VAL A 69 11.61 8.69 10.52
C VAL A 69 11.58 10.12 11.09
N ALA A 70 11.06 11.09 10.35
CA ALA A 70 10.98 12.46 10.83
C ALA A 70 10.06 12.60 12.07
N PHE A 71 8.92 11.90 12.08
CA PHE A 71 8.00 11.93 13.22
C PHE A 71 8.44 11.03 14.37
N GLU A 72 9.12 9.92 14.09
CA GLU A 72 9.63 8.98 15.07
C GLU A 72 11.13 9.20 15.38
N TRP A 73 11.66 10.40 15.13
CA TRP A 73 13.11 10.67 15.18
C TRP A 73 13.76 10.28 16.52
N HIS A 74 13.01 10.45 17.62
CA HIS A 74 13.47 10.09 18.96
C HIS A 74 13.96 8.63 19.03
N ASN A 75 13.27 7.71 18.34
CA ASN A 75 13.62 6.28 18.31
C ASN A 75 14.92 5.98 17.54
N TYR A 76 15.38 6.91 16.70
CA TYR A 76 16.58 6.75 15.87
C TYR A 76 17.81 7.47 16.39
N THR A 77 17.68 8.34 17.41
CA THR A 77 18.77 9.17 17.95
C THR A 77 20.03 8.35 18.31
N ASN A 78 19.85 7.15 18.86
CA ASN A 78 20.95 6.28 19.29
C ASN A 78 21.45 5.33 18.19
N GLN A 79 20.68 5.16 17.10
CA GLN A 79 20.96 4.20 16.03
C GLN A 79 20.52 4.78 14.67
N PRO A 80 21.15 5.88 14.20
CA PRO A 80 20.69 6.61 13.02
C PRO A 80 20.67 5.76 11.74
N MET A 81 21.53 4.75 11.64
CA MET A 81 21.55 3.83 10.49
C MET A 81 20.24 3.01 10.36
N LYS A 82 19.51 2.79 11.45
CA LYS A 82 18.19 2.13 11.39
C LYS A 82 17.14 2.96 10.66
N ALA A 83 17.35 4.27 10.51
CA ALA A 83 16.47 5.10 9.68
C ALA A 83 16.38 4.59 8.22
N LEU A 84 17.40 3.89 7.72
CA LEU A 84 17.41 3.34 6.37
C LEU A 84 16.83 1.90 6.28
N ALA A 85 16.61 1.24 7.42
CA ALA A 85 16.17 -0.14 7.49
C ALA A 85 14.67 -0.28 7.18
N ILE A 86 14.29 -0.10 5.92
CA ILE A 86 12.89 -0.19 5.47
C ILE A 86 12.27 -1.58 5.68
N TRP A 87 13.09 -2.63 5.78
CA TRP A 87 12.64 -4.01 6.00
C TRP A 87 12.19 -4.26 7.45
N GLU A 88 12.53 -3.38 8.39
CA GLU A 88 12.04 -3.44 9.78
C GLU A 88 10.62 -2.86 9.93
N GLY A 89 10.00 -2.42 8.82
CA GLY A 89 8.71 -1.74 8.82
C GLY A 89 8.87 -0.23 9.03
N GLY A 90 7.84 0.42 9.57
CA GLY A 90 7.84 1.87 9.81
C GLY A 90 7.78 2.69 8.53
N ILE A 91 6.64 2.59 7.84
CA ILE A 91 6.31 3.37 6.64
C ILE A 91 5.03 4.16 6.89
N ALA A 92 5.04 5.44 6.53
CA ALA A 92 3.87 6.30 6.68
C ALA A 92 3.25 6.63 5.31
N ILE A 93 1.95 6.37 5.17
CA ILE A 93 1.22 6.62 3.91
C ILE A 93 1.27 8.10 3.48
N HIS A 94 1.29 9.03 4.44
CA HIS A 94 1.39 10.46 4.18
C HIS A 94 2.66 10.80 3.39
N GLY A 95 3.81 10.22 3.78
CA GLY A 95 5.06 10.40 3.06
C GLY A 95 5.03 9.83 1.65
N ALA A 96 4.37 8.67 1.47
CA ALA A 96 4.17 8.06 0.15
C ALA A 96 3.34 8.97 -0.76
N LEU A 97 2.25 9.53 -0.25
CA LEU A 97 1.36 10.41 -1.01
C LEU A 97 2.05 11.72 -1.42
N ILE A 98 2.79 12.34 -0.49
CA ILE A 98 3.50 13.60 -0.76
C ILE A 98 4.59 13.37 -1.82
N ALA A 99 5.47 12.40 -1.60
CA ALA A 99 6.56 12.13 -2.53
C ALA A 99 6.06 11.60 -3.87
N GLY A 100 5.08 10.69 -3.87
CA GLY A 100 4.47 10.17 -5.10
C GLY A 100 3.80 11.27 -5.94
N THR A 101 3.07 12.19 -5.29
CA THR A 101 2.45 13.33 -6.00
C THR A 101 3.52 14.26 -6.58
N LEU A 102 4.59 14.54 -5.83
CA LEU A 102 5.70 15.35 -6.32
C LEU A 102 6.41 14.67 -7.51
N THR A 103 6.67 13.37 -7.43
CA THR A 103 7.24 12.59 -8.54
C THR A 103 6.35 12.64 -9.77
N LEU A 104 5.04 12.47 -9.61
CA LEU A 104 4.09 12.58 -10.72
C LEU A 104 4.14 13.98 -11.37
N LEU A 105 4.10 15.04 -10.58
CA LEU A 105 4.18 16.42 -11.05
C LEU A 105 5.47 16.69 -11.83
N LEU A 106 6.62 16.31 -11.27
CA LEU A 106 7.93 16.49 -11.90
C LEU A 106 8.07 15.66 -13.18
N PHE A 107 7.59 14.42 -13.17
CA PHE A 107 7.62 13.53 -14.33
C PHE A 107 6.75 14.06 -15.47
N CYS A 108 5.53 14.50 -15.18
CA CYS A 108 4.65 15.12 -16.19
C CYS A 108 5.31 16.35 -16.81
N ARG A 109 5.98 17.17 -16.00
CA ARG A 109 6.69 18.36 -16.47
C ARG A 109 7.93 18.02 -17.30
N TRP A 110 8.66 16.96 -16.95
CA TRP A 110 9.80 16.45 -17.73
C TRP A 110 9.36 15.90 -19.09
N ARG A 111 8.28 15.11 -19.12
CA ARG A 111 7.71 14.50 -20.34
C ARG A 111 6.76 15.43 -21.12
N ARG A 112 6.54 16.66 -20.63
CA ARG A 112 5.61 17.65 -21.20
C ARG A 112 4.18 17.11 -21.39
N GLN A 113 3.73 16.28 -20.45
CA GLN A 113 2.38 15.71 -20.43
C GLN A 113 1.45 16.53 -19.51
N PRO A 114 0.16 16.67 -19.86
CA PRO A 114 -0.81 17.37 -19.02
C PRO A 114 -1.05 16.59 -17.71
N PHE A 115 -0.64 17.18 -16.58
CA PHE A 115 -0.72 16.55 -15.26
C PHE A 115 -2.12 16.02 -14.92
N LEU A 116 -3.17 16.81 -15.21
CA LEU A 116 -4.55 16.42 -14.89
C LEU A 116 -5.01 15.20 -15.70
N ASP A 117 -4.63 15.09 -16.97
CA ASP A 117 -4.97 13.88 -17.75
C ASP A 117 -4.21 12.66 -17.25
N VAL A 118 -2.94 12.81 -16.87
CA VAL A 118 -2.17 11.70 -16.26
C VAL A 118 -2.80 11.30 -14.92
N LEU A 119 -3.26 12.27 -14.13
CA LEU A 119 -3.94 11.99 -12.87
C LEU A 119 -5.28 11.27 -13.10
N ASP A 120 -6.09 11.72 -14.05
CA ASP A 120 -7.38 11.11 -14.42
C ASP A 120 -7.24 9.63 -14.78
N VAL A 121 -6.16 9.23 -15.47
CA VAL A 121 -5.94 7.82 -15.84
C VAL A 121 -5.37 6.99 -14.68
N LEU A 122 -4.73 7.60 -13.69
CA LEU A 122 -4.14 6.92 -12.53
C LEU A 122 -5.14 6.69 -11.39
N VAL A 123 -6.06 7.62 -11.14
CA VAL A 123 -7.00 7.57 -10.01
C VAL A 123 -7.85 6.29 -9.96
N PRO A 124 -8.41 5.77 -11.08
CA PRO A 124 -9.14 4.51 -11.06
C PRO A 124 -8.29 3.32 -10.61
N SER A 125 -7.04 3.26 -11.08
CA SER A 125 -6.07 2.23 -10.69
C SER A 125 -5.67 2.34 -9.22
N LEU A 126 -5.54 3.57 -8.69
CA LEU A 126 -5.31 3.81 -7.27
C LEU A 126 -6.47 3.27 -6.41
N ALA A 127 -7.71 3.56 -6.81
CA ALA A 127 -8.91 3.09 -6.10
C ALA A 127 -8.98 1.55 -6.09
N LEU A 128 -8.71 0.90 -7.23
CA LEU A 128 -8.60 -0.56 -7.30
C LEU A 128 -7.47 -1.10 -6.40
N GLY A 129 -6.31 -0.44 -6.40
CA GLY A 129 -5.21 -0.82 -5.53
C GLY A 129 -5.58 -0.77 -4.05
N GLN A 130 -6.32 0.25 -3.62
CA GLN A 130 -6.84 0.34 -2.25
C GLN A 130 -7.84 -0.79 -1.95
N ALA A 131 -8.78 -1.06 -2.85
CA ALA A 131 -9.77 -2.12 -2.69
C ALA A 131 -9.10 -3.50 -2.58
N ILE A 132 -8.10 -3.80 -3.43
CA ILE A 132 -7.32 -5.04 -3.37
C ILE A 132 -6.50 -5.08 -2.07
N GLY A 133 -5.89 -3.95 -1.67
CA GLY A 133 -5.10 -3.85 -0.45
C GLY A 133 -5.90 -4.15 0.82
N ARG A 134 -7.20 -3.82 0.87
CA ARG A 134 -8.09 -4.15 2.00
C ARG A 134 -8.18 -5.66 2.27
N TRP A 135 -8.06 -6.49 1.24
CA TRP A 135 -7.98 -7.94 1.43
C TRP A 135 -6.70 -8.36 2.16
N GLY A 136 -5.60 -7.62 1.97
CA GLY A 136 -4.39 -7.81 2.76
C GLY A 136 -4.65 -7.61 4.26
N ASN A 137 -5.45 -6.60 4.61
CA ASN A 137 -5.83 -6.37 6.00
C ASN A 137 -6.68 -7.52 6.56
N PHE A 138 -7.59 -8.08 5.75
CA PHE A 138 -8.33 -9.29 6.10
C PHE A 138 -7.39 -10.46 6.40
N PHE A 139 -6.44 -10.79 5.51
CA PHE A 139 -5.49 -11.88 5.74
C PHE A 139 -4.62 -11.65 7.00
N ASN A 140 -4.23 -10.41 7.26
CA ASN A 140 -3.48 -10.04 8.46
C ASN A 140 -4.34 -9.95 9.74
N SER A 141 -5.67 -10.02 9.65
CA SER A 141 -6.58 -9.72 10.76
C SER A 141 -6.34 -8.34 11.37
N GLU A 142 -6.28 -7.31 10.53
CA GLU A 142 -6.11 -5.91 10.93
C GLU A 142 -7.17 -5.03 10.24
N ALA A 143 -7.30 -3.77 10.68
CA ALA A 143 -8.22 -2.78 10.12
C ALA A 143 -9.69 -3.26 9.96
N PHE A 144 -10.15 -4.09 10.91
CA PHE A 144 -11.53 -4.55 11.02
C PHE A 144 -12.42 -3.54 11.76
N GLY A 145 -13.73 -3.83 11.81
CA GLY A 145 -14.75 -2.97 12.41
C GLY A 145 -14.83 -3.04 13.93
N VAL A 146 -15.98 -2.66 14.46
CA VAL A 146 -16.32 -2.75 15.89
C VAL A 146 -17.02 -4.07 16.18
N PRO A 147 -17.01 -4.56 17.45
CA PRO A 147 -17.69 -5.80 17.81
C PRO A 147 -19.13 -5.88 17.30
N THR A 148 -19.53 -7.03 16.76
CA THR A 148 -20.86 -7.19 16.16
C THR A 148 -21.43 -8.61 16.29
N GLU A 149 -22.76 -8.69 16.32
CA GLU A 149 -23.52 -9.94 16.35
C GLU A 149 -24.18 -10.29 15.01
N LEU A 150 -23.85 -9.55 13.95
CA LEU A 150 -24.39 -9.78 12.61
C LEU A 150 -23.92 -11.13 12.03
N PRO A 151 -24.67 -11.74 11.10
CA PRO A 151 -24.37 -13.08 10.60
C PRO A 151 -23.07 -13.17 9.78
N TRP A 152 -22.52 -12.03 9.34
CA TRP A 152 -21.24 -11.92 8.64
C TRP A 152 -20.07 -11.50 9.54
N LYS A 153 -20.23 -11.59 10.86
CA LYS A 153 -19.19 -11.25 11.82
C LYS A 153 -17.91 -12.06 11.60
N LEU A 154 -16.78 -11.38 11.74
CA LEU A 154 -15.45 -11.89 11.53
C LEU A 154 -14.81 -12.26 12.87
N PHE A 155 -14.33 -13.49 12.99
CA PHE A 155 -13.50 -13.87 14.14
C PHE A 155 -12.10 -13.25 14.02
N ILE A 156 -11.63 -12.62 15.10
CA ILE A 156 -10.28 -12.05 15.20
C ILE A 156 -9.48 -12.78 16.31
N PRO A 157 -8.26 -13.27 16.04
CA PRO A 157 -7.41 -13.88 17.08
C PRO A 157 -7.07 -12.90 18.20
N TYR A 158 -7.01 -13.39 19.45
CA TYR A 158 -6.75 -12.55 20.64
C TYR A 158 -5.55 -11.61 20.49
N ALA A 159 -4.44 -12.10 19.91
CA ALA A 159 -3.22 -11.33 19.71
C ALA A 159 -3.38 -10.09 18.80
N ASN A 160 -4.45 -10.04 18.00
CA ASN A 160 -4.72 -8.96 17.04
C ASN A 160 -5.87 -8.04 17.49
N ARG A 161 -6.44 -8.26 18.68
CA ARG A 161 -7.56 -7.46 19.20
C ARG A 161 -7.05 -6.20 19.89
N PRO A 162 -7.71 -5.05 19.72
CA PRO A 162 -7.47 -3.88 20.57
C PRO A 162 -7.75 -4.21 22.04
N VAL A 163 -6.97 -3.63 22.95
CA VAL A 163 -7.12 -3.85 24.41
C VAL A 163 -8.54 -3.55 24.90
N ILE A 164 -9.17 -2.51 24.34
CA ILE A 164 -10.55 -2.12 24.67
C ILE A 164 -11.61 -3.16 24.28
N TYR A 165 -11.26 -4.12 23.43
CA TYR A 165 -12.13 -5.18 22.91
C TYR A 165 -11.50 -6.57 23.11
N ALA A 166 -10.66 -6.75 24.13
CA ALA A 166 -9.97 -8.02 24.37
C ALA A 166 -10.95 -9.21 24.54
N ASP A 167 -12.07 -8.95 25.21
CA ASP A 167 -13.12 -9.95 25.48
C ASP A 167 -14.08 -10.19 24.31
N ALA A 168 -14.03 -9.35 23.27
CA ALA A 168 -14.85 -9.52 22.08
C ALA A 168 -14.15 -10.46 21.09
N GLU A 169 -14.83 -11.51 20.65
CA GLU A 169 -14.28 -12.45 19.66
C GLU A 169 -14.61 -12.10 18.23
N PHE A 170 -15.73 -11.40 18.02
CA PHE A 170 -16.33 -11.15 16.72
C PHE A 170 -16.51 -9.66 16.44
N PHE A 171 -16.15 -9.26 15.23
CA PHE A 171 -16.14 -7.89 14.73
C PHE A 171 -16.80 -7.77 13.35
#